data_AF-A0A1R4HVW2-F1
#
_entry.id   AF-A0A1R4HVW2-F1
#
_cell.length_a   1.000
_cell.length_b   1.000
_cell.length_c   1.000
_cell.angle_alpha   90.00
_cell.angle_beta   90.00
_cell.angle_gamma   90.00
#
_symmetry.space_group_name_H-M   'P 1'
#
loop_
_entity.id
_entity.type
_entity.pdbx_description
1 polymer ?
#
loop_
_entity_poly.entity_id
_entity_poly.type
_entity_poly.pdbx_seq_one_letter_code
_entity_poly.pdbx_strand_id
1 'polypeptide(L)'
;MSAQAQEQWWVTKPTQEDQLNAARAVKIDEINAAYVEVVTPLIRDYPQIERDTWWAQEPEATAYLEWEEFGGDSDPPPTPVLDNILLGRNGEDGTETLHDLSLAVLDNAQRFTEAQRLTGKRQRLVKLARAAKTQEALDAISW
;
A
#
# COMPACT_ATOMS: atom_id res chain seq x y z
N MET A 1 9.60 -68.44 -6.94
CA MET A 1 10.22 -67.28 -7.61
C MET A 1 9.10 -66.30 -7.89
N SER A 2 8.95 -65.27 -7.04
CA SER A 2 7.91 -64.27 -7.21
C SER A 2 8.45 -63.14 -8.08
N ALA A 3 7.84 -62.93 -9.25
CA ALA A 3 8.13 -61.81 -10.11
C ALA A 3 7.62 -60.53 -9.44
N GLN A 4 8.54 -59.66 -9.01
CA GLN A 4 8.20 -58.31 -8.58
C GLN A 4 7.79 -57.51 -9.82
N ALA A 5 6.52 -57.13 -9.88
CA ALA A 5 6.03 -56.15 -10.84
C ALA A 5 6.70 -54.80 -10.53
N GLN A 6 7.52 -54.31 -11.45
CA GLN A 6 8.09 -52.97 -11.37
C GLN A 6 6.97 -51.95 -11.65
N GLU A 7 6.56 -51.21 -10.63
CA GLU A 7 5.67 -50.06 -10.80
C GLU A 7 6.38 -48.99 -11.63
N GLN A 8 5.99 -48.86 -12.89
CA GLN A 8 6.45 -47.76 -13.74
C GLN A 8 5.68 -46.49 -13.35
N TRP A 9 6.40 -45.55 -12.72
CA TRP A 9 5.90 -44.22 -12.42
C TRP A 9 5.94 -43.36 -13.69
N TRP A 10 4.80 -43.19 -14.36
CA TRP A 10 4.67 -42.28 -15.50
C TRP A 10 4.49 -40.85 -15.00
N VAL A 11 5.44 -39.97 -15.27
CA VAL A 11 5.23 -38.52 -15.15
C VAL A 11 4.51 -38.07 -16.42
N THR A 12 3.24 -37.71 -16.32
CA THR A 12 2.46 -37.13 -17.43
C THR A 12 3.00 -35.74 -17.75
N LYS A 13 3.14 -35.43 -19.06
CA LYS A 13 3.54 -34.08 -19.49
C LYS A 13 2.44 -33.07 -19.15
N PRO A 14 2.78 -31.83 -18.73
CA PRO A 14 1.80 -30.80 -18.41
C PRO A 14 0.90 -30.48 -19.61
N THR A 15 -0.40 -30.33 -19.35
CA THR A 15 -1.38 -29.91 -20.34
C THR A 15 -1.21 -28.42 -20.70
N GLN A 16 -1.88 -27.95 -21.76
CA GLN A 16 -1.93 -26.52 -22.08
C GLN A 16 -2.58 -25.70 -20.97
N GLU A 17 -3.57 -26.28 -20.28
CA GLU A 17 -4.21 -25.63 -19.13
C GLU A 17 -3.26 -25.51 -17.94
N ASP A 18 -2.45 -26.55 -17.67
CA ASP A 18 -1.41 -26.51 -16.64
C ASP A 18 -0.37 -25.43 -16.94
N GLN A 19 0.07 -25.33 -18.20
CA GLN A 19 1.01 -24.31 -18.66
C GLN A 19 0.41 -22.89 -18.50
N LEU A 20 -0.85 -22.71 -18.87
CA LEU A 20 -1.54 -21.42 -18.71
C LEU A 20 -1.72 -21.07 -17.24
N ASN A 21 -2.04 -22.03 -16.37
CA ASN A 21 -2.13 -21.83 -14.93
C ASN A 21 -0.78 -21.41 -14.33
N ALA A 22 0.31 -22.04 -14.75
CA ALA A 22 1.65 -21.64 -14.36
C ALA A 22 1.97 -20.21 -14.82
N ALA A 23 1.63 -19.85 -16.06
CA ALA A 23 1.81 -18.49 -16.59
C ALA A 23 0.99 -17.44 -15.81
N ARG A 24 -0.25 -17.76 -15.40
CA ARG A 24 -1.06 -16.88 -14.54
C ARG A 24 -0.38 -16.63 -13.19
N ALA A 25 0.21 -17.67 -12.59
CA ALA A 25 0.92 -17.54 -11.32
C ALA A 25 2.13 -16.62 -11.46
N VAL A 26 2.96 -16.84 -12.49
CA VAL A 26 4.12 -15.97 -12.79
C VAL A 26 3.69 -14.52 -13.00
N LYS A 27 2.63 -14.28 -13.78
CA LYS A 27 2.12 -12.91 -14.00
C LYS A 27 1.64 -12.25 -12.71
N ILE A 28 1.01 -13.00 -11.81
CA ILE A 28 0.58 -12.48 -10.50
C ILE A 28 1.79 -12.10 -9.66
N ASP A 29 2.85 -12.90 -9.68
CA ASP A 29 4.09 -12.60 -8.96
C ASP A 29 4.79 -11.35 -9.52
N GLU A 30 4.83 -11.18 -10.85
CA GLU A 30 5.32 -9.94 -11.49
C GLU A 30 4.52 -8.71 -11.05
N ILE A 31 3.18 -8.80 -11.06
CA ILE A 31 2.30 -7.72 -10.59
C ILE A 31 2.57 -7.40 -9.11
N ASN A 32 2.77 -8.42 -8.28
CA ASN A 32 3.05 -8.23 -6.86
C ASN A 32 4.42 -7.60 -6.63
N ALA A 33 5.44 -8.03 -7.37
CA ALA A 33 6.79 -7.46 -7.27
C ALA A 33 6.79 -5.98 -7.66
N ALA A 34 6.17 -5.64 -8.79
CA ALA A 34 6.05 -4.25 -9.24
C ALA A 34 5.22 -3.39 -8.27
N TYR A 35 4.17 -3.96 -7.67
CA TYR A 35 3.41 -3.30 -6.61
C TYR A 35 4.28 -3.00 -5.39
N VAL A 36 5.03 -3.97 -4.88
CA VAL A 36 5.91 -3.79 -3.71
C VAL A 36 6.95 -2.70 -4.00
N GLU A 37 7.59 -2.74 -5.17
CA GLU A 37 8.59 -1.75 -5.57
C GLU A 37 8.07 -0.31 -5.50
N VAL A 38 6.85 -0.05 -5.99
CA VAL A 38 6.29 1.31 -6.01
C VAL A 38 5.60 1.73 -4.71
N VAL A 39 5.11 0.78 -3.90
CA VAL A 39 4.37 1.09 -2.66
C VAL A 39 5.26 1.18 -1.44
N THR A 40 6.33 0.37 -1.35
CA THR A 40 7.31 0.45 -0.25
C THR A 40 7.79 1.88 0.05
N PRO A 41 8.19 2.72 -0.93
CA PRO A 41 8.64 4.09 -0.62
C PRO A 41 7.52 5.03 -0.14
N LEU A 42 6.25 4.69 -0.37
CA LEU A 42 5.11 5.51 0.06
C LEU A 42 4.72 5.25 1.51
N ILE A 43 4.82 3.99 1.93
CA ILE A 43 4.50 3.57 3.29
C ILE A 43 5.82 3.55 4.06
N ARG A 44 6.28 4.73 4.51
CA ARG A 44 7.47 4.88 5.38
C ARG A 44 7.54 3.76 6.43
N ASP A 45 8.76 3.37 6.82
CA ASP A 45 9.08 2.34 7.82
C ASP A 45 8.67 2.72 9.27
N TYR A 46 7.54 3.42 9.44
CA TYR A 46 6.99 3.68 10.77
C TYR A 46 6.47 2.39 11.41
N PRO A 47 6.61 2.25 12.74
CA PRO A 47 5.95 1.20 13.49
C PRO A 47 4.45 1.14 13.18
N GLN A 48 3.87 -0.07 13.13
CA GLN A 48 2.44 -0.26 12.85
C GLN A 48 1.56 0.59 13.77
N ILE A 49 1.91 0.66 15.06
CA ILE A 49 1.16 1.43 16.05
C ILE A 49 1.11 2.92 15.72
N GLU A 50 2.16 3.49 15.13
CA GLU A 50 2.16 4.90 14.72
C GLU A 50 1.24 5.10 13.51
N ARG A 51 1.30 4.20 12.52
CA ARG A 51 0.42 4.25 11.34
C ARG A 51 -1.06 4.14 11.73
N ASP A 52 -1.37 3.33 12.74
CA ASP A 52 -2.74 3.16 13.25
C ASP A 52 -3.30 4.42 13.90
N THR A 53 -2.48 5.45 14.16
CA THR A 53 -2.93 6.73 14.74
C THR A 53 -3.08 7.86 13.71
N TRP A 54 -2.64 7.65 12.46
CA TRP A 54 -2.63 8.72 11.45
C TRP A 54 -4.03 9.24 11.09
N TRP A 55 -5.04 8.38 11.13
CA TRP A 55 -6.42 8.78 10.89
C TRP A 55 -6.94 9.81 11.91
N ALA A 56 -6.35 9.86 13.11
CA ALA A 56 -6.72 10.84 14.13
C ALA A 56 -5.99 12.18 13.94
N GLN A 57 -4.89 12.21 13.16
CA GLN A 57 -4.07 13.40 12.93
C GLN A 57 -4.56 14.21 11.72
N GLU A 58 -4.96 13.53 10.63
CA GLU A 58 -5.37 14.17 9.37
C GLU A 58 -6.52 15.19 9.52
N PRO A 59 -7.61 14.91 10.27
CA PRO A 59 -8.69 15.88 10.43
C PRO A 59 -8.25 17.16 11.16
N GLU A 60 -7.42 17.04 12.19
CA GLU A 60 -6.89 18.19 12.93
C GLU A 60 -5.94 19.02 12.07
N ALA A 61 -5.03 18.38 11.35
CA ALA A 61 -4.10 19.04 10.44
C ALA A 61 -4.82 19.78 9.30
N THR A 62 -5.86 19.16 8.73
CA THR A 62 -6.68 19.76 7.68
C THR A 62 -7.41 20.99 8.21
N ALA A 63 -8.11 20.87 9.34
CA ALA A 63 -8.86 21.97 9.92
C ALA A 63 -7.95 23.15 10.29
N TYR A 64 -6.78 22.88 10.87
CA TYR A 64 -5.80 23.91 11.22
C TYR A 64 -5.28 24.67 9.99
N LEU A 65 -4.88 23.96 8.93
CA LEU A 65 -4.36 24.60 7.72
C LEU A 65 -5.45 25.36 6.95
N GLU A 66 -6.69 24.85 6.91
CA GLU A 66 -7.83 25.58 6.35
C GLU A 66 -8.11 26.87 7.14
N TRP A 67 -8.01 26.82 8.47
CA TRP A 67 -8.15 28.01 9.31
C TRP A 67 -6.99 29.00 9.11
N GLU A 68 -5.75 28.55 8.97
CA GLU A 68 -4.64 29.47 8.69
C GLU A 68 -4.81 30.18 7.34
N GLU A 69 -5.33 29.48 6.33
CA GLU A 69 -5.52 30.05 4.99
C GLU A 69 -6.75 30.96 4.90
N PHE A 70 -7.86 30.60 5.56
CA PHE A 70 -9.17 31.22 5.35
C PHE A 70 -9.88 31.71 6.63
N GLY A 71 -9.33 31.45 7.81
CA GLY A 71 -9.99 31.65 9.11
C GLY A 71 -10.18 33.12 9.51
N GLY A 72 -9.44 34.05 8.91
CA GLY A 72 -9.53 35.47 9.21
C GLY A 72 -9.28 35.76 10.70
N ASP A 73 -10.23 36.43 11.35
CA ASP A 73 -10.15 36.78 12.79
C ASP A 73 -10.82 35.75 13.71
N SER A 74 -11.18 34.57 13.20
CA SER A 74 -11.81 33.52 14.02
C SER A 74 -10.78 32.76 14.87
N ASP A 75 -11.22 32.19 15.99
CA ASP A 75 -10.35 31.36 16.84
C ASP A 75 -9.91 30.08 16.11
N PRO A 76 -8.68 29.59 16.32
CA PRO A 76 -8.21 28.36 15.70
C PRO A 76 -9.00 27.14 16.15
N PRO A 77 -9.15 26.11 15.30
CA PRO A 77 -9.77 24.86 15.69
C PRO A 77 -8.90 24.13 16.74
N PRO A 78 -9.51 23.32 17.62
CA PRO A 78 -8.76 22.54 18.59
C PRO A 78 -7.95 21.43 17.91
N THR A 79 -6.68 21.28 18.30
CA THR A 79 -5.74 20.28 17.76
C THR A 79 -5.13 19.38 18.84
N PRO A 80 -5.92 18.76 19.74
CA PRO A 80 -5.38 18.06 20.90
C PRO A 80 -4.46 16.87 20.56
N VAL A 81 -4.65 16.18 19.43
CA VAL A 81 -3.74 15.12 19.00
C VAL A 81 -2.40 15.72 18.58
N LEU A 82 -2.42 16.75 17.72
CA LEU A 82 -1.20 17.40 17.26
C LEU A 82 -0.46 18.14 18.38
N ASP A 83 -1.19 18.74 19.32
CA ASP A 83 -0.63 19.40 20.50
C ASP A 83 0.14 18.41 21.37
N ASN A 84 -0.41 17.22 21.60
CA ASN A 84 0.28 16.17 22.35
C ASN A 84 1.51 15.63 21.60
N ILE A 85 1.45 15.54 20.27
CA ILE A 85 2.61 15.16 19.45
C ILE A 85 3.71 16.22 19.56
N LEU A 86 3.38 17.50 19.41
CA LEU A 86 4.33 18.60 19.56
C LEU A 86 4.92 18.63 20.96
N LEU A 87 4.10 18.47 22.00
CA LEU A 87 4.58 18.40 23.38
C LEU A 87 5.63 17.29 23.55
N GLY A 88 5.41 16.13 22.94
CA GLY A 88 6.35 15.01 22.96
C GLY A 88 7.62 15.24 22.13
N ARG A 89 7.53 15.97 21.00
CA ARG A 89 8.65 16.18 20.07
C ARG A 89 9.52 17.38 20.41
N ASN A 90 8.92 18.47 20.85
CA ASN A 90 9.59 19.74 21.05
C ASN A 90 10.33 19.85 22.39
N GLY A 91 9.98 19.04 23.39
CA GLY A 91 10.63 19.10 24.69
C GLY A 91 10.68 20.53 25.24
N GLU A 92 11.84 20.98 25.72
CA GLU A 92 12.05 22.33 26.28
C GLU A 92 12.51 23.38 25.23
N ASP A 93 13.00 22.94 24.06
CA ASP A 93 13.73 23.78 23.09
C ASP A 93 12.91 24.11 21.82
N GLY A 94 11.65 23.67 21.79
CA GLY A 94 10.77 23.47 20.64
C GLY A 94 11.07 24.21 19.34
N THR A 95 11.34 23.43 18.28
CA THR A 95 11.65 23.93 16.93
C THR A 95 10.62 23.57 15.87
N GLU A 96 9.78 22.55 16.09
CA GLU A 96 8.70 22.16 15.16
C GLU A 96 7.44 22.97 15.47
N THR A 97 6.86 23.65 14.49
CA THR A 97 5.60 24.38 14.68
C THR A 97 4.38 23.49 14.42
N LEU A 98 3.20 23.91 14.87
CA LEU A 98 1.94 23.25 14.52
C LEU A 98 1.70 23.25 13.01
N HIS A 99 2.14 24.30 12.32
CA HIS A 99 2.16 24.37 10.86
C HIS A 99 3.05 23.29 10.24
N ASP A 100 4.31 23.18 10.68
CA ASP A 100 5.26 22.18 10.17
C ASP A 100 4.74 20.75 10.37
N LEU A 101 4.22 20.46 11.57
CA LEU A 101 3.62 19.17 11.88
C LEU A 101 2.40 18.89 10.99
N SER A 102 1.51 19.88 10.81
CA SER A 102 0.29 19.71 10.01
C SER A 102 0.61 19.43 8.54
N LEU A 103 1.59 20.14 7.96
CA LEU A 103 2.07 19.85 6.60
C LEU A 103 2.64 18.43 6.48
N ALA A 104 3.44 17.99 7.47
CA ALA A 104 4.00 16.64 7.49
C ALA A 104 2.91 15.56 7.62
N VAL A 105 1.86 15.80 8.40
CA VAL A 105 0.70 14.91 8.53
C VAL A 105 -0.02 14.79 7.19
N LEU A 106 -0.31 15.90 6.50
CA LEU A 106 -0.97 15.86 5.21
C LEU A 106 -0.13 15.18 4.11
N ASP A 107 1.19 15.40 4.08
CA ASP A 107 2.08 14.67 3.16
C ASP A 107 2.03 13.15 3.41
N ASN A 108 2.04 12.73 4.67
CA ASN A 108 1.88 11.31 5.03
C ASN A 108 0.51 10.75 4.61
N ALA A 109 -0.57 11.50 4.84
CA ALA A 109 -1.93 11.12 4.46
C ALA A 109 -2.09 10.97 2.93
N GLN A 110 -1.48 11.89 2.15
CA GLN A 110 -1.45 11.81 0.69
C GLN A 110 -0.71 10.58 0.19
N ARG A 111 0.47 10.27 0.75
CA ARG A 111 1.22 9.05 0.41
C ARG A 111 0.43 7.79 0.71
N PHE A 112 -0.29 7.75 1.84
CA PHE A 112 -1.14 6.62 2.20
C PHE A 112 -2.30 6.46 1.22
N THR A 113 -2.95 7.56 0.85
CA THR A 113 -4.00 7.57 -0.18
C THR A 113 -3.49 7.05 -1.52
N GLU A 114 -2.30 7.46 -1.94
CA GLU A 114 -1.67 6.95 -3.16
C GLU A 114 -1.37 5.44 -3.06
N ALA A 115 -0.88 4.97 -1.92
CA ALA A 115 -0.69 3.54 -1.67
C ALA A 115 -2.01 2.75 -1.75
N GLN A 116 -3.13 3.29 -1.26
CA GLN A 116 -4.44 2.67 -1.40
C GLN A 116 -4.89 2.59 -2.86
N ARG A 117 -4.66 3.64 -3.65
CA ARG A 117 -4.94 3.64 -5.09
C ARG A 117 -4.15 2.55 -5.82
N LEU A 118 -2.86 2.40 -5.51
CA LEU A 118 -1.99 1.36 -6.06
C LEU A 118 -2.39 -0.05 -5.61
N THR A 119 -2.88 -0.19 -4.38
CA THR A 119 -3.47 -1.44 -3.87
C THR A 119 -4.68 -1.85 -4.73
N GLY A 120 -5.58 -0.91 -5.02
CA GLY A 120 -6.72 -1.15 -5.90
C GLY A 120 -6.30 -1.54 -7.33
N LYS A 121 -5.28 -0.86 -7.88
CA LYS A 121 -4.67 -1.21 -9.18
C LYS A 121 -4.17 -2.66 -9.18
N ARG A 122 -3.38 -3.05 -8.17
CA ARG A 122 -2.88 -4.43 -8.00
C ARG A 122 -4.01 -5.46 -7.97
N GLN A 123 -5.05 -5.21 -7.17
CA GLN A 123 -6.18 -6.13 -7.07
C GLN A 123 -6.91 -6.31 -8.41
N ARG A 124 -7.10 -5.21 -9.16
CA ARG A 124 -7.69 -5.27 -10.51
C ARG A 124 -6.83 -6.10 -11.47
N LEU A 125 -5.52 -5.88 -11.51
CA LEU A 125 -4.61 -6.62 -12.39
C LEU A 125 -4.54 -8.12 -12.05
N VAL A 126 -4.49 -8.48 -10.76
CA VAL A 126 -4.55 -9.88 -10.33
C VAL A 126 -5.85 -10.56 -10.74
N LYS A 127 -6.99 -9.86 -10.66
CA LYS A 127 -8.27 -10.39 -11.15
C LYS A 127 -8.23 -10.64 -12.66
N LEU A 128 -7.65 -9.71 -13.44
CA LEU A 128 -7.47 -9.89 -14.89
C LEU A 128 -6.56 -11.09 -15.20
N ALA A 129 -5.43 -11.23 -14.50
CA ALA A 129 -4.51 -12.34 -14.70
C ALA A 129 -5.17 -13.70 -14.42
N ARG A 130 -5.97 -13.80 -13.34
CA ARG A 130 -6.73 -15.01 -13.03
C ARG A 130 -7.80 -15.34 -14.08
N ALA A 131 -8.43 -14.31 -14.66
CA ALA A 131 -9.50 -14.47 -15.63
C ALA A 131 -9.00 -14.75 -17.07
N ALA A 132 -7.75 -14.38 -17.38
CA ALA A 132 -7.16 -14.50 -18.71
C ALA A 132 -7.23 -15.93 -19.25
N LYS A 133 -7.75 -16.12 -20.47
CA LYS A 133 -7.97 -17.44 -21.09
C LYS A 133 -6.90 -17.83 -22.11
N THR A 134 -6.00 -16.92 -22.43
CA THR A 134 -4.93 -17.13 -23.41
C THR A 134 -3.63 -16.52 -22.89
N GLN A 135 -2.50 -16.99 -23.43
CA GLN A 135 -1.19 -16.40 -23.14
C GLN A 135 -1.13 -14.94 -23.58
N GLU A 136 -1.65 -14.60 -24.76
CA GLU A 136 -1.72 -13.23 -25.27
C GLU A 136 -2.48 -12.29 -24.31
N ALA A 137 -3.60 -12.75 -23.73
CA ALA A 137 -4.35 -11.95 -22.76
C ALA A 137 -3.58 -11.75 -21.45
N LEU A 138 -2.69 -12.67 -21.08
CA LEU A 138 -1.77 -12.48 -19.93
C LEU A 138 -0.65 -11.51 -20.28
N ASP A 139 -0.06 -11.63 -21.46
CA ASP A 139 1.05 -10.79 -21.91
C ASP A 139 0.63 -9.32 -22.06
N ALA A 140 -0.64 -9.08 -22.39
CA ALA A 140 -1.23 -7.74 -22.45
C ALA A 140 -1.38 -7.07 -21.06
N ILE A 141 -1.28 -7.82 -19.96
CA ILE A 141 -1.37 -7.27 -18.61
C ILE A 141 -0.02 -6.69 -18.21
N SER A 142 0.01 -5.36 -18.10
CA SER A 142 1.14 -4.59 -17.60
C SER A 142 0.80 -3.99 -16.24
N TRP A 143 1.86 -3.75 -15.44
CA TRP A 143 1.78 -2.98 -14.22
C TRP A 143 1.34 -1.56 -14.54
#